data_AF-A0A3B8NAZ7-F1
#
_entry.id   AF-A0A3B8NAZ7-F1
#
_cell.length_a   1.000
_cell.length_b   1.000
_cell.length_c   1.000
_cell.angle_alpha   90.00
_cell.angle_beta   90.00
_cell.angle_gamma   90.00
#
_symmetry.space_group_name_H-M   'P 1'
#
loop_
_entity.id
_entity.type
_entity.pdbx_description
1 polymer ?
#
loop_
_entity_poly.entity_id
_entity_poly.type
_entity_poly.pdbx_seq_one_letter_code
_entity_poly.pdbx_strand_id
1 'polypeptide(L)'
;MNEELLRRAAYLKPVSQDSSLSYEERVEILTEKVNDIMSSREDVFSLIGNNTLTVMIDNHKNHGSFIKNVLRFNNFALLARTLPWVYRSYLSRGFSRDYFPAVLNA
;
A
#
# COMPACT_ATOMS: atom_id res chain seq x y z
N MET A 1 -0.38 13.61 15.10
CA MET A 1 0.10 12.54 14.19
C MET A 1 -0.04 12.92 12.72
N ASN A 2 -1.20 13.44 12.25
CA ASN A 2 -1.35 13.85 10.85
C ASN A 2 -0.46 15.03 10.41
N GLU A 3 -0.27 16.04 11.28
CA GLU A 3 0.55 17.23 10.96
C GLU A 3 2.02 16.90 10.66
N GLU A 4 2.62 15.98 11.42
CA GLU A 4 4.02 15.61 11.21
C GLU A 4 4.22 14.85 9.90
N LEU A 5 3.30 13.95 9.55
CA LEU A 5 3.33 13.23 8.28
C LEU A 5 3.14 14.18 7.08
N LEU A 6 2.25 15.16 7.22
CA LEU A 6 2.06 16.21 6.21
C LEU A 6 3.31 17.07 6.04
N ARG A 7 3.94 17.48 7.14
CA ARG A 7 5.20 18.22 7.13
C ARG A 7 6.29 17.43 6.39
N ARG A 8 6.46 16.15 6.72
CA ARG A 8 7.46 15.29 6.06
C ARG A 8 7.15 15.07 4.58
N ALA A 9 5.88 14.90 4.23
CA ALA A 9 5.45 14.73 2.84
C ALA A 9 5.73 15.96 1.98
N ALA A 10 5.67 17.17 2.56
CA ALA A 10 6.01 18.41 1.86
C ALA A 10 7.48 18.49 1.42
N TYR A 11 8.38 17.71 2.05
CA TYR A 11 9.79 17.64 1.69
C TYR A 11 10.15 16.49 0.74
N LEU A 12 9.17 15.69 0.31
CA LEU A 12 9.42 14.63 -0.67
C LEU A 12 9.70 15.25 -2.04
N LYS A 13 10.74 14.75 -2.70
CA LYS A 13 11.08 15.17 -4.06
C LYS A 13 9.97 14.74 -5.02
N PRO A 14 9.53 15.62 -5.93
CA PRO A 14 8.64 15.22 -7.01
C PRO A 14 9.22 14.06 -7.82
N VAL A 15 8.38 13.09 -8.13
CA VAL A 15 8.63 12.02 -9.10
C VAL A 15 8.49 12.59 -10.50
N SER A 16 9.44 12.23 -11.38
CA SER A 16 9.40 12.63 -12.78
C SER A 16 8.24 11.94 -13.51
N GLN A 17 7.78 12.56 -14.60
CA GLN A 17 6.72 11.99 -15.43
C GLN A 17 7.10 10.59 -15.94
N ASP A 18 8.32 10.41 -16.45
CA ASP A 18 8.81 9.13 -16.94
C ASP A 18 8.79 8.04 -15.87
N SER A 19 9.20 8.36 -14.64
CA SER A 19 9.16 7.39 -13.53
C SER A 19 7.72 7.04 -13.14
N SER A 20 6.81 8.03 -13.15
CA SER A 20 5.40 7.79 -12.85
C SER A 20 4.72 6.91 -13.90
N LEU A 21 5.03 7.12 -15.19
CA LEU A 21 4.52 6.31 -16.30
C LEU A 21 5.08 4.89 -16.25
N SER A 22 6.40 4.75 -16.01
CA SER A 22 7.02 3.43 -15.86
C SER A 22 6.40 2.61 -14.72
N TYR A 23 6.00 3.25 -13.61
CA TYR A 23 5.28 2.60 -12.53
C TYR A 23 3.84 2.24 -12.93
N GLU A 24 3.12 3.18 -13.55
CA GLU A 24 1.74 2.96 -14.04
C GLU A 24 1.64 1.76 -14.98
N GLU A 25 2.59 1.57 -15.90
CA GLU A 25 2.64 0.42 -16.81
C GLU A 25 2.89 -0.92 -16.12
N ARG A 26 3.47 -0.92 -14.91
CA ARG A 26 3.95 -2.13 -14.22
C ARG A 26 3.18 -2.45 -12.96
N VAL A 27 2.37 -1.53 -12.44
CA VAL A 27 1.72 -1.67 -11.13
C VAL A 27 0.84 -2.91 -11.03
N GLU A 28 0.18 -3.31 -12.12
CA GLU A 28 -0.64 -4.53 -12.15
C GLU A 28 0.23 -5.79 -11.93
N ILE A 29 1.29 -5.95 -12.72
CA ILE A 29 2.23 -7.08 -12.62
C ILE A 29 2.95 -7.08 -11.25
N LEU A 30 3.34 -5.90 -10.75
CA LEU A 30 3.94 -5.77 -9.41
C LEU A 30 2.96 -6.19 -8.32
N THR A 31 1.69 -5.80 -8.44
CA THR A 31 0.64 -6.17 -7.48
C THR A 31 0.37 -7.68 -7.51
N GLU A 32 0.31 -8.29 -8.69
CA GLU A 32 0.18 -9.74 -8.85
C GLU A 32 1.33 -10.49 -8.19
N LYS A 33 2.57 -10.04 -8.39
CA LYS A 33 3.73 -10.64 -7.73
C LYS A 33 3.62 -10.57 -6.19
N VAL A 34 3.18 -9.44 -5.65
CA VAL A 34 2.93 -9.30 -4.20
C VAL A 34 1.80 -10.24 -3.75
N ASN A 35 0.73 -10.38 -4.53
CA ASN A 35 -0.35 -11.32 -4.25
C ASN A 35 0.16 -12.77 -4.17
N ASP A 36 0.98 -13.19 -5.14
CA ASP A 36 1.51 -14.55 -5.20
C ASP A 36 2.41 -14.84 -3.99
N ILE A 37 3.32 -13.92 -3.67
CA ILE A 37 4.23 -14.05 -2.53
C ILE A 37 3.43 -14.10 -1.23
N MET A 38 2.52 -13.17 -1.01
CA MET A 38 1.75 -13.09 0.23
C MET A 38 0.79 -14.27 0.40
N SER A 39 0.14 -14.71 -0.67
CA SER A 39 -0.80 -15.84 -0.62
C SER A 39 -0.11 -17.19 -0.40
N SER A 40 1.18 -17.27 -0.73
CA SER A 40 2.00 -18.48 -0.54
C SER A 40 2.65 -18.57 0.84
N ARG A 41 2.51 -17.55 1.71
CA ARG A 41 3.09 -17.57 3.05
C ARG A 41 2.34 -18.54 3.95
N GLU A 42 3.08 -19.33 4.72
CA GLU A 42 2.51 -20.24 5.73
C GLU A 42 1.73 -19.49 6.82
N ASP A 43 2.13 -18.26 7.15
CA ASP A 43 1.51 -17.43 8.19
C ASP A 43 0.44 -16.46 7.68
N VAL A 44 0.05 -16.52 6.39
CA VAL A 44 -0.82 -15.51 5.77
C VAL A 44 -2.13 -15.28 6.53
N PHE A 45 -2.77 -16.34 7.03
CA PHE A 45 -4.03 -16.23 7.78
C PHE A 45 -3.85 -15.61 9.16
N SER A 46 -2.67 -15.72 9.76
CA SER A 46 -2.30 -15.00 10.99
C SER A 46 -2.08 -13.51 10.70
N LEU A 47 -1.60 -13.17 9.49
CA LEU A 47 -1.37 -11.78 9.07
C LEU A 47 -2.65 -11.05 8.70
N ILE A 48 -3.57 -11.69 7.98
CA ILE A 48 -4.81 -11.05 7.51
C ILE A 48 -5.97 -11.19 8.49
N GLY A 49 -5.83 -12.00 9.54
CA GLY A 49 -6.77 -12.17 10.65
C GLY A 49 -8.19 -12.51 10.22
N ASN A 50 -8.53 -13.80 10.10
CA ASN A 50 -9.85 -14.34 9.69
C ASN A 50 -10.48 -13.77 8.39
N ASN A 51 -9.86 -12.79 7.75
CA ASN A 51 -10.25 -12.30 6.43
C ASN A 51 -9.90 -13.35 5.37
N THR A 52 -10.56 -13.28 4.22
CA THR A 52 -10.23 -14.13 3.06
C THR A 52 -9.03 -13.57 2.30
N LEU A 53 -8.34 -14.42 1.53
CA LEU A 53 -7.28 -13.98 0.61
C LEU A 53 -7.79 -12.94 -0.40
N THR A 54 -9.05 -13.03 -0.82
CA THR A 54 -9.68 -12.04 -1.71
C THR A 54 -9.65 -10.63 -1.12
N VAL A 55 -9.93 -10.48 0.19
CA VAL A 55 -9.87 -9.16 0.85
C VAL A 55 -8.44 -8.60 0.81
N MET A 56 -7.43 -9.44 0.99
CA MET A 56 -6.03 -9.05 0.89
C MET A 56 -5.66 -8.63 -0.55
N ILE A 57 -6.07 -9.40 -1.55
CA ILE A 57 -5.83 -9.12 -2.97
C ILE A 57 -6.49 -7.79 -3.39
N ASP A 58 -7.73 -7.57 -2.97
CA ASP A 58 -8.44 -6.31 -3.23
C ASP A 58 -7.72 -5.13 -2.56
N ASN A 59 -7.24 -5.33 -1.34
CA ASN A 59 -6.41 -4.34 -0.63
C ASN A 59 -5.13 -4.01 -1.38
N HIS A 60 -4.42 -4.99 -1.93
CA HIS A 60 -3.21 -4.79 -2.73
C HIS A 60 -3.52 -4.02 -4.02
N LYS A 61 -4.58 -4.38 -4.74
CA LYS A 61 -5.03 -3.68 -5.96
C LYS A 61 -5.40 -2.22 -5.69
N ASN A 62 -6.11 -1.97 -4.58
CA ASN A 62 -6.45 -0.62 -4.13
C ASN A 62 -5.19 0.18 -3.77
N HIS A 63 -4.23 -0.45 -3.10
CA HIS A 63 -2.95 0.19 -2.77
C HIS A 63 -2.15 0.56 -4.02
N GLY A 64 -1.97 -0.36 -4.97
CA GLY A 64 -1.27 -0.09 -6.23
C GLY A 64 -1.92 1.07 -7.01
N SER A 65 -3.24 1.05 -7.13
CA SER A 65 -4.00 2.14 -7.77
C SER A 65 -3.83 3.48 -7.04
N PHE A 66 -3.81 3.45 -5.71
CA PHE A 66 -3.60 4.63 -4.89
C PHE A 66 -2.20 5.23 -5.06
N ILE A 67 -1.15 4.39 -5.00
CA ILE A 67 0.24 4.83 -5.19
C ILE A 67 0.43 5.37 -6.60
N LYS A 68 -0.11 4.71 -7.62
CA LYS A 68 -0.10 5.20 -9.00
C LYS A 68 -0.56 6.66 -9.10
N ASN A 69 -1.71 6.97 -8.50
CA ASN A 69 -2.26 8.32 -8.49
C ASN A 69 -1.41 9.31 -7.68
N VAL A 70 -0.89 8.90 -6.52
CA VAL A 70 0.01 9.73 -5.71
C VAL A 70 1.25 10.13 -6.51
N LEU A 71 1.87 9.18 -7.23
CA LEU A 71 3.07 9.42 -8.03
C LEU A 71 2.77 10.29 -9.25
N ARG A 72 1.71 9.96 -10.01
CA ARG A 72 1.31 10.70 -11.21
C ARG A 72 1.03 12.18 -10.95
N PHE A 73 0.44 12.49 -9.80
CA PHE A 73 0.09 13.86 -9.43
C PHE A 73 1.03 14.49 -8.40
N ASN A 74 2.11 13.80 -8.02
CA ASN A 74 3.01 14.22 -6.94
C ASN A 74 2.27 14.63 -5.64
N ASN A 75 1.14 13.99 -5.36
CA ASN A 75 0.25 14.38 -4.28
C ASN A 75 0.61 13.63 -2.98
N PHE A 76 1.80 13.91 -2.44
CA PHE A 76 2.27 13.27 -1.21
C PHE A 76 1.47 13.68 0.03
N ALA A 77 0.78 14.82 0.00
CA ALA A 77 -0.16 15.20 1.05
C ALA A 77 -1.34 14.22 1.14
N LEU A 78 -1.84 13.73 0.00
CA LEU A 78 -2.84 12.68 -0.04
C LEU A 78 -2.32 11.37 0.58
N LEU A 79 -1.09 10.97 0.27
CA LEU A 79 -0.42 9.82 0.89
C LEU A 79 -0.41 9.92 2.43
N ALA A 80 0.06 11.05 2.95
CA ALA A 80 0.19 11.31 4.38
C ALA A 80 -1.16 11.31 5.12
N ARG A 81 -2.24 11.77 4.48
CA ARG A 81 -3.59 11.79 5.06
C ARG A 81 -4.27 10.42 5.05
N THR A 82 -4.05 9.65 3.99
CA THR A 82 -4.78 8.39 3.78
C THR A 82 -4.20 7.23 4.58
N LEU A 83 -2.87 7.06 4.59
CA LEU A 83 -2.24 5.87 5.19
C LEU A 83 -2.57 5.66 6.68
N PRO A 84 -2.60 6.69 7.56
CA PRO A 84 -2.94 6.48 8.96
C PRO A 84 -4.35 5.93 9.16
N TRP A 85 -5.32 6.37 8.34
CA TRP A 85 -6.68 5.86 8.42
C TRP A 85 -6.75 4.42 7.90
N VAL A 86 -6.14 4.12 6.74
CA VAL A 86 -6.07 2.75 6.19
C VAL A 86 -5.45 1.78 7.20
N TYR A 87 -4.33 2.15 7.80
CA TYR A 87 -3.65 1.35 8.82
C TYR A 87 -4.59 1.01 9.98
N ARG A 88 -5.29 2.01 10.54
CA ARG A 88 -6.27 1.79 11.63
C ARG A 88 -7.45 0.92 11.20
N SER A 89 -7.99 1.14 10.00
CA SER A 89 -9.09 0.35 9.46
C SER A 89 -8.71 -1.12 9.31
N TYR A 90 -7.50 -1.42 8.86
CA TYR A 90 -7.02 -2.80 8.72
C TYR A 90 -6.90 -3.47 10.09
N LEU A 91 -6.28 -2.79 11.07
CA LEU A 91 -6.18 -3.32 12.44
C LEU A 91 -7.56 -3.58 13.05
N SER A 92 -8.53 -2.66 12.88
CA SER A 92 -9.90 -2.86 13.37
C SER A 92 -10.63 -4.04 12.73
N ARG A 93 -10.18 -4.47 11.55
CA ARG A 93 -10.71 -5.62 10.80
C ARG A 93 -9.94 -6.91 11.06
N GLY A 94 -8.99 -6.89 11.99
CA GLY A 94 -8.24 -8.08 12.43
C GLY A 94 -6.90 -8.29 11.75
N PHE A 95 -6.46 -7.44 10.81
CA PHE A 95 -5.12 -7.55 10.24
C PHE A 95 -4.07 -7.36 11.34
N SER A 96 -3.01 -8.17 11.32
CA SER A 96 -1.86 -8.05 12.20
C SER A 96 -1.05 -6.80 11.87
N ARG A 97 -0.33 -6.25 12.85
CA ARG A 97 0.68 -5.22 12.60
C ARG A 97 1.83 -5.74 11.74
N ASP A 98 2.11 -7.04 11.80
CA ASP A 98 3.19 -7.68 11.05
C ASP A 98 2.85 -7.88 9.57
N TYR A 99 1.57 -7.73 9.20
CA TYR A 99 1.13 -7.75 7.80
C TYR A 99 1.80 -6.64 6.98
N PHE A 100 1.92 -5.43 7.53
CA PHE A 100 2.44 -4.27 6.82
C PHE A 100 3.92 -4.41 6.43
N PRO A 101 4.85 -4.78 7.33
CA PRO A 101 6.21 -5.09 6.91
C PRO A 101 6.27 -6.34 6.03
N ALA A 102 5.40 -7.35 6.21
CA ALA A 102 5.41 -8.53 5.34
C ALA A 102 5.07 -8.17 3.89
N VAL A 103 3.99 -7.42 3.66
CA VAL A 103 3.56 -7.03 2.30
C VAL A 103 4.51 -6.04 1.63
N LEU A 104 5.16 -5.16 2.39
CA LEU A 104 6.13 -4.20 1.83
C LEU A 104 7.49 -4.83 1.51
N ASN A 105 7.78 -6.04 2.02
CA ASN A 105 9.00 -6.79 1.74
C ASN A 105 8.80 -7.96 0.75
N ALA A 106 7.57 -8.15 0.26
CA ALA A 106 7.25 -9.10 -0.81
C ALA A 106 7.74 -8.58 -2.16
#